data_AF-A0A7S1WWF3-F1
#
_entry.id   AF-A0A7S1WWF3-F1
#
_cell.length_a   1.000
_cell.length_b   1.000
_cell.length_c   1.000
_cell.angle_alpha   90.00
_cell.angle_beta   90.00
_cell.angle_gamma   90.00
#
_symmetry.space_group_name_H-M   'P 1'
#
loop_
_entity.id
_entity.type
_entity.pdbx_description
1 polymer ?
#
loop_
_entity_poly.entity_id
_entity_poly.type
_entity_poly.pdbx_seq_one_letter_code
_entity_poly.pdbx_strand_id
1 'polypeptide(L)'
;YGLTTKQAGLVMALPVMASLPLVLASDLLGSFGTVNATRILTLWELLGIVLMVRLVPASTQGLVLLLVGSAIFYGTNWMTIVPLAPLRARFALKGHWALNVETSSAISWAFAFLGQFYGPLVSRALLNVCLSQNLLASCFTVVWVSVFVATEVGLNTLLSREQLHLGKQTAWEWS
;
A
#
# COMPACT_ATOMS: atom_id res chain seq x y z
N TYR A 1 12.27 -24.89 -1.04
CA TYR A 1 11.45 -24.96 -2.26
C TYR A 1 12.21 -25.43 -3.51
N GLY A 2 13.55 -25.55 -3.51
CA GLY A 2 14.28 -26.11 -4.66
C GLY A 2 14.16 -25.30 -5.97
N LEU A 3 13.73 -24.03 -5.90
CA LEU A 3 13.54 -23.18 -7.07
C LEU A 3 14.89 -22.70 -7.60
N THR A 4 15.04 -22.73 -8.93
CA THR A 4 16.17 -22.09 -9.60
C THR A 4 16.07 -20.55 -9.48
N THR A 5 17.20 -19.85 -9.57
CA THR A 5 17.25 -18.37 -9.52
C THR A 5 16.30 -17.71 -10.54
N LYS A 6 16.17 -18.29 -11.74
CA LYS A 6 15.26 -17.81 -12.78
C LYS A 6 13.79 -17.96 -12.38
N GLN A 7 13.43 -19.11 -11.81
CA GLN A 7 12.07 -19.37 -11.33
C GLN A 7 11.72 -18.47 -10.14
N ALA A 8 12.65 -18.25 -9.20
CA ALA A 8 12.44 -17.32 -8.09
C ALA A 8 12.21 -15.88 -8.59
N GLY A 9 12.96 -15.45 -9.62
CA GLY A 9 12.76 -14.14 -10.25
C GLY A 9 11.38 -13.97 -10.87
N LEU A 10 10.91 -14.96 -11.66
CA LEU A 10 9.57 -14.94 -12.26
C LEU A 10 8.46 -14.96 -11.21
N VAL A 11 8.65 -15.74 -10.16
CA VAL A 11 7.72 -15.84 -9.04
C VAL A 11 7.59 -14.52 -8.28
N MET A 12 8.67 -13.74 -8.17
CA MET A 12 8.63 -12.40 -7.58
C MET A 12 7.93 -11.36 -8.47
N ALA A 13 7.86 -11.57 -9.79
CA ALA A 13 7.18 -10.67 -10.73
C ALA A 13 5.66 -10.91 -10.79
N LEU A 14 5.18 -12.11 -10.41
CA LEU A 14 3.76 -12.47 -10.43
C LEU A 14 2.87 -11.55 -9.58
N PRO A 15 3.24 -11.19 -8.33
CA PRO A 15 2.50 -10.21 -7.54
C PRO A 15 2.29 -8.86 -8.24
N VAL A 16 3.29 -8.39 -8.97
CA VAL A 16 3.23 -7.13 -9.71
C VAL A 16 2.26 -7.25 -10.89
N MET A 17 2.34 -8.32 -11.67
CA MET A 17 1.40 -8.57 -12.79
C MET A 17 -0.04 -8.79 -12.31
N ALA A 18 -0.22 -9.45 -11.17
CA ALA A 18 -1.53 -9.69 -10.57
C ALA A 18 -2.19 -8.42 -10.00
N SER A 19 -1.46 -7.31 -9.91
CA SER A 19 -2.01 -6.02 -9.49
C SER A 19 -2.66 -5.22 -10.64
N LEU A 20 -2.44 -5.60 -11.90
CA LEU A 20 -3.05 -4.94 -13.07
C LEU A 20 -4.59 -4.94 -13.05
N PRO A 21 -5.29 -6.04 -12.70
CA PRO A 21 -6.76 -6.03 -12.59
C PRO A 21 -7.28 -5.13 -11.48
N LEU A 22 -6.50 -4.92 -10.40
CA LEU A 22 -6.86 -4.02 -9.31
C LEU A 22 -6.88 -2.56 -9.77
N VAL A 23 -6.03 -2.19 -10.74
CA VAL A 23 -6.08 -0.87 -11.39
C VAL A 23 -7.38 -0.68 -12.16
N LEU A 24 -7.88 -1.71 -12.84
CA LEU A 24 -9.16 -1.66 -13.56
C LEU A 24 -10.37 -1.54 -12.62
N ALA A 25 -10.19 -1.86 -11.33
CA ALA A 25 -11.22 -1.67 -10.31
C ALA A 25 -11.22 -0.25 -9.69
N SER A 26 -10.42 0.69 -10.21
CA SER A 26 -10.37 2.08 -9.71
C SER A 26 -11.73 2.77 -9.74
N ASP A 27 -12.52 2.52 -10.79
CA ASP A 27 -13.82 3.16 -10.99
C ASP A 27 -14.84 2.68 -9.96
N LEU A 28 -14.80 1.39 -9.63
CA LEU A 28 -15.61 0.82 -8.54
C LEU A 28 -15.24 1.44 -7.20
N LEU A 29 -13.94 1.61 -6.91
CA LEU A 29 -13.48 2.25 -5.67
C LEU A 29 -13.91 3.72 -5.57
N GLY A 30 -13.97 4.44 -6.69
CA GLY A 30 -14.46 5.81 -6.75
C GLY A 30 -15.90 5.97 -6.23
N SER A 31 -16.74 4.96 -6.40
CA SER A 31 -18.15 5.00 -5.97
C SER A 31 -18.35 4.96 -4.44
N PHE A 32 -17.38 4.43 -3.68
CA PHE A 32 -17.49 4.29 -2.22
C PHE A 32 -17.09 5.56 -1.46
N GLY A 33 -16.53 6.55 -2.15
CA GLY A 33 -15.94 7.75 -1.54
C GLY A 33 -14.55 7.48 -0.94
N THR A 34 -13.73 8.53 -0.84
CA THR A 34 -12.31 8.41 -0.47
C THR A 34 -12.06 7.67 0.84
N VAL A 35 -12.79 7.98 1.91
CA VAL A 35 -12.58 7.40 3.23
C VAL A 35 -12.85 5.89 3.24
N ASN A 36 -14.00 5.47 2.70
CA ASN A 36 -14.37 4.07 2.67
C ASN A 36 -13.46 3.28 1.72
N ALA A 37 -13.12 3.85 0.56
CA ALA A 37 -12.19 3.23 -0.37
C ALA A 37 -10.82 2.99 0.27
N THR A 38 -10.27 3.97 1.00
CA THR A 38 -9.00 3.80 1.73
C THR A 38 -9.10 2.70 2.78
N ARG A 39 -10.17 2.67 3.59
CA ARG A 39 -10.36 1.63 4.62
C ARG A 39 -10.51 0.23 4.02
N ILE A 40 -11.27 0.08 2.94
CA ILE A 40 -11.41 -1.19 2.22
C ILE A 40 -10.04 -1.68 1.76
N LEU A 41 -9.26 -0.81 1.10
CA LEU A 41 -7.91 -1.17 0.65
C LEU A 41 -7.00 -1.57 1.81
N THR A 42 -7.06 -0.88 2.95
CA THR A 42 -6.27 -1.23 4.14
C THR A 42 -6.68 -2.59 4.75
N LEU A 43 -7.96 -2.96 4.70
CA LEU A 43 -8.42 -4.30 5.09
C LEU A 43 -7.90 -5.38 4.13
N TRP A 44 -7.85 -5.10 2.83
CA TRP A 44 -7.26 -6.00 1.86
C TRP A 44 -5.74 -6.15 2.03
N GLU A 45 -5.02 -5.08 2.39
CA GLU A 45 -3.61 -5.16 2.75
C GLU A 45 -3.42 -6.11 3.96
N LEU A 46 -4.26 -5.97 4.99
CA LEU A 46 -4.23 -6.85 6.17
C LEU A 46 -4.50 -8.31 5.78
N LEU A 47 -5.50 -8.56 4.94
CA LEU A 47 -5.78 -9.89 4.41
C LEU A 47 -4.55 -10.46 3.68
N GLY A 48 -3.88 -9.65 2.86
CA GLY A 48 -2.64 -10.02 2.18
C GLY A 48 -1.55 -10.46 3.18
N ILE A 49 -1.35 -9.69 4.25
CA ILE A 49 -0.38 -10.03 5.32
C ILE A 49 -0.78 -11.34 6.04
N VAL A 50 -2.06 -11.51 6.38
CA VAL A 50 -2.55 -12.73 7.04
C VAL A 50 -2.29 -13.96 6.17
N LEU A 51 -2.49 -13.87 4.84
CA LEU A 51 -2.20 -14.96 3.92
C LEU A 51 -0.69 -15.26 3.77
N MET A 52 0.19 -14.31 4.07
CA MET A 52 1.64 -14.53 4.12
C MET A 52 2.07 -15.23 5.41
N VAL A 53 1.26 -15.23 6.47
CA VAL A 53 1.59 -15.90 7.73
C VAL A 53 1.61 -17.40 7.50
N ARG A 54 2.76 -17.99 7.82
CA ARG A 54 2.99 -19.41 7.67
C ARG A 54 2.66 -20.13 8.97
N LEU A 55 1.60 -20.94 8.93
CA LEU A 55 1.19 -21.80 10.05
C LEU A 55 1.62 -23.27 9.87
N VAL A 56 2.04 -23.66 8.68
CA VAL A 56 2.33 -25.05 8.27
C VAL A 56 3.75 -25.14 7.69
N PRO A 57 4.48 -26.27 7.81
CA PRO A 57 5.84 -26.46 7.27
C PRO A 57 5.99 -26.14 5.77
N ALA A 58 7.25 -26.18 5.30
CA ALA A 58 7.64 -26.01 3.89
C ALA A 58 6.79 -26.85 2.91
N SER A 59 5.73 -26.26 2.34
CA SER A 59 4.82 -26.91 1.39
C SER A 59 4.51 -26.02 0.18
N THR A 60 4.26 -26.62 -0.98
CA THR A 60 3.89 -25.90 -2.22
C THR A 60 2.63 -25.03 -2.02
N GLN A 61 1.67 -25.52 -1.24
CA GLN A 61 0.48 -24.75 -0.87
C GLN A 61 0.84 -23.48 -0.08
N GLY A 62 1.76 -23.57 0.89
CA GLY A 62 2.24 -22.41 1.63
C GLY A 62 2.98 -21.39 0.76
N LEU A 63 3.68 -21.86 -0.29
CA LEU A 63 4.29 -20.96 -1.27
C LEU A 63 3.23 -20.24 -2.10
N VAL A 64 2.19 -20.93 -2.57
CA VAL A 64 1.09 -20.31 -3.33
C VAL A 64 0.37 -19.26 -2.48
N LEU A 65 0.04 -19.58 -1.23
CA LEU A 65 -0.60 -18.62 -0.31
C LEU A 65 0.28 -17.39 -0.07
N LEU A 66 1.59 -17.58 0.13
CA LEU A 66 2.53 -16.48 0.24
C LEU A 66 2.51 -15.57 -0.99
N LEU A 67 2.46 -16.14 -2.20
CA LEU A 67 2.44 -15.37 -3.44
C LEU A 67 1.13 -14.64 -3.66
N VAL A 68 0.00 -15.30 -3.38
CA VAL A 68 -1.32 -14.67 -3.45
C VAL A 68 -1.44 -13.54 -2.43
N GLY A 69 -1.03 -13.78 -1.18
CA GLY A 69 -0.98 -12.75 -0.14
C GLY A 69 -0.09 -11.57 -0.55
N SER A 70 1.06 -11.84 -1.16
CA SER A 70 1.96 -10.82 -1.72
C SER A 70 1.34 -10.01 -2.86
N ALA A 71 0.63 -10.66 -3.77
CA ALA A 71 -0.09 -9.99 -4.85
C ALA A 71 -1.17 -9.04 -4.31
N ILE A 72 -1.97 -9.53 -3.35
CA ILE A 72 -3.02 -8.75 -2.72
C ILE A 72 -2.42 -7.56 -1.97
N PHE A 73 -1.45 -7.79 -1.09
CA PHE A 73 -0.81 -6.73 -0.32
C PHE A 73 -0.16 -5.67 -1.22
N TYR A 74 0.65 -6.10 -2.19
CA TYR A 74 1.34 -5.17 -3.09
C TYR A 74 0.35 -4.38 -3.96
N GLY A 75 -0.64 -5.05 -4.55
CA GLY A 75 -1.62 -4.40 -5.42
C GLY A 75 -2.52 -3.42 -4.66
N THR A 76 -2.96 -3.79 -3.46
CA THR A 76 -3.79 -2.91 -2.62
C THR A 76 -3.01 -1.72 -2.09
N ASN A 77 -1.75 -1.93 -1.69
CA ASN A 77 -0.86 -0.84 -1.30
C ASN A 77 -0.66 0.18 -2.42
N TRP A 78 -0.43 -0.28 -3.65
CA TRP A 78 -0.40 0.59 -4.82
C TRP A 78 -1.70 1.35 -5.05
N MET A 79 -2.84 0.67 -4.91
CA MET A 79 -4.15 1.27 -5.11
C MET A 79 -4.53 2.31 -4.06
N THR A 80 -3.92 2.31 -2.87
CA THR A 80 -4.22 3.32 -1.83
C THR A 80 -3.97 4.76 -2.30
N ILE A 81 -3.10 4.95 -3.31
CA ILE A 81 -2.84 6.28 -3.87
C ILE A 81 -4.05 6.86 -4.62
N VAL A 82 -4.91 6.00 -5.21
CA VAL A 82 -6.04 6.41 -6.05
C VAL A 82 -7.06 7.24 -5.27
N PRO A 83 -7.64 6.77 -4.15
CA PRO A 83 -8.60 7.56 -3.39
C PRO A 83 -7.97 8.78 -2.72
N LEU A 84 -6.67 8.73 -2.39
CA LEU A 84 -5.96 9.82 -1.71
C LEU A 84 -5.45 10.91 -2.65
N ALA A 85 -5.26 10.62 -3.95
CA ALA A 85 -4.70 11.58 -4.91
C ALA A 85 -5.51 12.88 -5.03
N PRO A 86 -6.86 12.87 -5.11
CA PRO A 86 -7.66 14.10 -5.15
C PRO A 86 -7.53 14.92 -3.86
N LEU A 87 -7.52 14.28 -2.69
CA LEU A 87 -7.32 14.97 -1.41
C LEU A 87 -5.94 15.62 -1.35
N ARG A 88 -4.89 14.89 -1.75
CA ARG A 88 -3.53 15.41 -1.79
C ARG A 88 -3.41 16.62 -2.72
N ALA A 89 -4.07 16.57 -3.88
CA ALA A 89 -4.07 17.70 -4.82
C ALA A 89 -4.75 18.95 -4.25
N ARG A 90 -5.84 18.80 -3.48
CA ARG A 90 -6.55 19.93 -2.84
C ARG A 90 -5.72 20.64 -1.77
N PHE A 91 -4.97 19.89 -0.97
CA PHE A 91 -4.19 20.43 0.14
C PHE A 91 -2.70 20.66 -0.18
N ALA A 92 -2.32 20.57 -1.46
CA ALA A 92 -0.94 20.74 -1.88
C ALA A 92 -0.46 22.19 -1.70
N LEU A 93 0.76 22.34 -1.19
CA LEU A 93 1.43 23.63 -1.07
C LEU A 93 2.39 23.82 -2.25
N LYS A 94 2.04 24.74 -3.17
CA LYS A 94 2.88 25.07 -4.32
C LYS A 94 4.26 25.55 -3.85
N GLY A 95 5.33 24.97 -4.42
CA GLY A 95 6.71 25.30 -4.08
C GLY A 95 7.24 24.67 -2.79
N HIS A 96 6.42 23.95 -2.00
CA HIS A 96 6.91 23.25 -0.82
C HIS A 96 7.59 21.94 -1.20
N TRP A 97 8.84 21.75 -0.78
CA TRP A 97 9.69 20.61 -1.16
C TRP A 97 9.10 19.23 -0.83
N ALA A 98 8.26 19.11 0.20
CA ALA A 98 7.64 17.82 0.58
C ALA A 98 6.13 17.74 0.32
N LEU A 99 5.44 18.88 0.22
CA LEU A 99 3.97 18.96 0.24
C LEU A 99 3.38 19.41 -1.10
N ASN A 100 4.24 19.64 -2.09
CA ASN A 100 3.83 19.76 -3.48
C ASN A 100 3.44 18.38 -4.03
N VAL A 101 2.40 18.30 -4.87
CA VAL A 101 1.95 17.05 -5.51
C VAL A 101 3.06 16.42 -6.33
N GLU A 102 3.80 17.22 -7.09
CA GLU A 102 4.87 16.74 -7.97
C GLU A 102 6.02 16.16 -7.15
N THR A 103 6.53 16.93 -6.18
CA THR A 103 7.67 16.51 -5.37
C THR A 103 7.32 15.36 -4.43
N SER A 104 6.13 15.37 -3.81
CA SER A 104 5.68 14.24 -2.99
C SER A 104 5.50 12.97 -3.81
N SER A 105 4.98 13.06 -5.04
CA SER A 105 4.92 11.92 -5.95
C SER A 105 6.31 11.41 -6.31
N ALA A 106 7.24 12.30 -6.67
CA ALA A 106 8.62 11.93 -7.00
C ALA A 106 9.31 11.23 -5.82
N ILE A 107 9.12 11.72 -4.60
CA ILE A 107 9.62 11.09 -3.37
C ILE A 107 9.01 9.70 -3.20
N SER A 108 7.69 9.55 -3.34
CA SER A 108 7.02 8.23 -3.25
C SER A 108 7.55 7.25 -4.30
N TRP A 109 7.73 7.69 -5.55
CA TRP A 109 8.29 6.86 -6.62
C TRP A 109 9.74 6.46 -6.35
N ALA A 110 10.56 7.36 -5.81
CA ALA A 110 11.94 7.05 -5.43
C ALA A 110 11.97 5.96 -4.36
N PHE A 111 11.15 6.08 -3.30
CA PHE A 111 11.04 5.04 -2.27
C PHE A 111 10.49 3.72 -2.83
N ALA A 112 9.48 3.77 -3.70
CA ALA A 112 8.95 2.58 -4.37
C ALA A 112 10.04 1.90 -5.21
N PHE A 113 10.85 2.66 -5.96
CA PHE A 113 11.96 2.14 -6.75
C PHE A 113 13.04 1.50 -5.87
N LEU A 114 13.43 2.17 -4.77
CA LEU A 114 14.36 1.60 -3.79
C LEU A 114 13.81 0.29 -3.20
N GLY A 115 12.52 0.28 -2.83
CA GLY A 115 11.84 -0.93 -2.37
C GLY A 115 11.83 -2.05 -3.41
N GLN A 116 11.56 -1.73 -4.68
CA GLN A 116 11.57 -2.69 -5.80
C GLN A 116 12.97 -3.26 -6.05
N PHE A 117 14.01 -2.43 -5.94
CA PHE A 117 15.39 -2.81 -6.17
C PHE A 117 15.98 -3.63 -5.00
N TYR A 118 15.79 -3.15 -3.77
CA TYR A 118 16.30 -3.82 -2.56
C TYR A 118 15.42 -4.99 -2.12
N GLY A 119 14.14 -5.00 -2.46
CA GLY A 119 13.19 -6.05 -2.05
C GLY A 119 13.67 -7.47 -2.38
N PRO A 120 14.08 -7.78 -3.62
CA PRO A 120 14.64 -9.08 -3.97
C PRO A 120 15.94 -9.42 -3.24
N LEU A 121 16.81 -8.43 -2.99
CA LEU A 121 18.08 -8.62 -2.28
C LEU A 121 17.82 -8.95 -0.80
N VAL A 122 16.94 -8.18 -0.16
CA VAL A 122 16.51 -8.37 1.22
C VAL A 122 15.74 -9.69 1.35
N SER A 123 14.84 -10.02 0.42
CA SER A 123 14.11 -11.28 0.41
C SER A 123 15.05 -12.48 0.31
N ARG A 124 16.10 -12.44 -0.51
CA ARG A 124 17.12 -13.49 -0.56
C ARG A 124 17.92 -13.60 0.73
N ALA A 125 18.32 -12.47 1.32
CA ALA A 125 19.03 -12.45 2.59
C ALA A 125 18.15 -13.02 3.72
N LEU A 126 16.88 -12.62 3.78
CA LEU A 126 15.90 -13.13 4.74
C LEU A 126 15.60 -14.60 4.50
N LEU A 127 15.42 -15.07 3.27
CA LEU A 127 15.17 -16.49 2.98
C LEU A 127 16.38 -17.38 3.34
N ASN A 128 17.59 -16.84 3.33
CA ASN A 128 18.81 -17.55 3.73
C ASN A 128 19.07 -17.53 5.25
N VAL A 129 18.57 -16.52 5.98
CA VAL A 129 18.87 -16.30 7.41
C VAL A 129 17.66 -16.57 8.33
N CYS A 130 16.43 -16.57 7.81
CA CYS A 130 15.22 -16.74 8.60
C CYS A 130 14.98 -18.19 9.02
N LEU A 131 15.54 -18.55 10.18
CA LEU A 131 15.03 -19.64 11.02
C LEU A 131 13.59 -19.37 11.52
N SER A 132 13.13 -18.12 11.54
CA SER A 132 11.77 -17.73 11.92
C SER A 132 10.86 -17.56 10.70
N GLN A 133 9.95 -18.52 10.50
CA GLN A 133 9.07 -18.64 9.34
C GLN A 133 8.16 -17.43 9.06
N ASN A 134 7.97 -16.52 10.03
CA ASN A 134 7.02 -15.42 9.97
C ASN A 134 7.65 -14.01 10.04
N LEU A 135 8.97 -13.88 10.00
CA LEU A 135 9.63 -12.57 10.14
C LEU A 135 9.17 -11.56 9.08
N LEU A 136 9.01 -12.00 7.82
CA LEU A 136 8.52 -11.15 6.74
C LEU A 136 7.13 -10.60 7.03
N ALA A 137 6.19 -11.49 7.41
CA ALA A 137 4.83 -11.11 7.75
C ALA A 137 4.82 -10.16 8.96
N SER A 138 5.61 -10.43 10.00
CA SER A 138 5.73 -9.55 11.17
C SER A 138 6.27 -8.16 10.82
N CYS A 139 7.30 -8.07 9.98
CA CYS A 139 7.82 -6.78 9.51
C CYS A 139 6.74 -6.00 8.74
N PHE A 140 6.01 -6.66 7.85
CA PHE A 140 4.91 -6.01 7.13
C PHE A 140 3.75 -5.63 8.05
N THR A 141 3.45 -6.40 9.10
CA THR A 141 2.46 -6.00 10.11
C THR A 141 2.86 -4.71 10.82
N VAL A 142 4.13 -4.57 11.24
CA VAL A 142 4.62 -3.35 11.91
C VAL A 142 4.51 -2.13 10.99
N VAL A 143 4.93 -2.29 9.74
CA VAL A 143 4.81 -1.21 8.73
C VAL A 143 3.33 -0.87 8.48
N TRP A 144 2.48 -1.88 8.32
CA TRP A 144 1.05 -1.72 8.07
C TRP A 144 0.35 -1.00 9.23
N VAL A 145 0.62 -1.37 10.49
CA VAL A 145 0.05 -0.67 11.66
C VAL A 145 0.49 0.80 11.66
N SER A 146 1.76 1.06 11.38
CA SER A 146 2.29 2.44 11.33
C SER A 146 1.60 3.28 10.26
N VAL A 147 1.42 2.71 9.07
CA VAL A 147 0.72 3.37 7.94
C VAL A 147 -0.76 3.54 8.24
N PHE A 148 -1.43 2.52 8.79
CA PHE A 148 -2.85 2.60 9.16
C PHE A 148 -3.12 3.73 10.15
N VAL A 149 -2.32 3.81 11.22
CA VAL A 149 -2.44 4.88 12.22
C VAL A 149 -2.18 6.25 11.59
N ALA A 150 -1.12 6.39 10.80
CA ALA A 150 -0.79 7.64 10.12
C ALA A 150 -1.90 8.09 9.16
N THR A 151 -2.49 7.15 8.41
CA THR A 151 -3.57 7.40 7.47
C THR A 151 -4.87 7.79 8.17
N GLU A 152 -5.29 7.08 9.23
CA GLU A 152 -6.51 7.45 9.97
C GLU A 152 -6.36 8.81 10.66
N VAL A 153 -5.20 9.10 11.28
CA VAL A 153 -4.94 10.42 11.88
C VAL A 153 -4.91 11.52 10.80
N GLY A 154 -4.24 11.26 9.69
CA GLY A 154 -4.14 12.19 8.56
C GLY A 154 -5.49 12.48 7.91
N LEU A 155 -6.28 11.44 7.61
CA LEU A 155 -7.62 11.57 7.02
C LEU A 155 -8.55 12.37 7.93
N ASN A 156 -8.63 12.04 9.22
CA ASN A 156 -9.47 12.77 10.15
C ASN A 156 -9.08 14.25 10.22
N THR A 157 -7.78 14.55 10.24
CA THR A 157 -7.27 15.93 10.25
C THR A 157 -7.64 16.69 8.96
N LEU A 158 -7.52 16.05 7.80
CA LEU A 158 -7.84 16.65 6.50
C LEU A 158 -9.34 16.91 6.34
N LEU A 159 -10.18 15.95 6.74
CA LEU A 159 -11.64 16.08 6.67
C LEU A 159 -12.16 17.20 7.59
N SER A 160 -11.63 17.30 8.81
CA SER A 160 -11.98 18.41 9.72
C SER A 160 -11.62 19.77 9.12
N ARG A 161 -10.49 19.88 8.41
CA ARG A 161 -10.09 21.12 7.73
C ARG A 161 -10.98 21.43 6.52
N GLU A 162 -11.39 20.41 5.77
CA GLU A 162 -12.30 20.58 4.64
C GLU A 162 -13.67 21.14 5.08
N GLN A 163 -14.23 20.60 6.16
CA GLN A 163 -15.49 21.09 6.73
C GLN A 163 -15.39 22.55 7.18
N LEU A 164 -14.27 22.95 7.80
CA LEU A 164 -14.03 24.35 8.18
C LEU A 164 -13.92 25.29 6.98
N HIS A 165 -13.29 24.83 5.89
CA HIS A 165 -13.19 25.62 4.66
C HIS A 165 -14.56 25.81 4.00
N LEU A 166 -15.36 24.74 3.88
CA LEU A 166 -16.71 24.81 3.34
C LEU A 166 -17.63 25.68 4.18
N GLY A 167 -17.55 25.57 5.51
CA GLY A 167 -18.34 26.41 6.43
C GLY A 167 -18.00 27.90 6.35
N LYS A 168 -16.74 28.25 6.06
CA LYS A 168 -16.33 29.64 5.82
C LYS A 168 -16.83 30.17 4.48
N GLN A 169 -16.83 29.33 3.44
CA GLN A 169 -17.32 29.72 2.11
C GLN A 169 -18.83 30.00 2.15
N THR A 170 -19.62 29.12 2.77
CA THR A 170 -21.06 29.36 2.91
C THR A 170 -21.33 30.63 3.71
N ALA A 171 -20.65 30.84 4.84
CA ALA A 171 -20.83 32.07 5.64
C ALA A 171 -20.53 33.37 4.86
N TRP A 172 -19.62 33.35 3.89
CA TRP A 172 -19.29 34.49 3.03
C TRP A 172 -20.36 34.75 1.94
N GLU A 173 -21.06 33.71 1.49
CA GLU A 173 -22.16 33.85 0.51
C GLU A 173 -23.43 34.46 1.13
N TRP A 174 -23.57 34.40 2.46
CA TRP A 174 -24.73 34.94 3.19
C TRP A 174 -24.49 36.33 3.82
N SER A 175 -23.29 36.91 3.69
CA SER A 175 -22.92 38.23 4.21
C SER A 175 -22.83 39.28 3.11
#